data_AF-A0A2V8HHD8-F1
#
_entry.id   AF-A0A2V8HHD8-F1
#
_cell.length_a   1.000
_cell.length_b   1.000
_cell.length_c   1.000
_cell.angle_alpha   90.00
_cell.angle_beta   90.00
_cell.angle_gamma   90.00
#
_symmetry.space_group_name_H-M   'P 1'
#
loop_
_entity.id
_entity.type
_entity.pdbx_description
1 polymer ?
#
loop_
_entity_poly.entity_id
_entity_poly.type
_entity_poly.pdbx_seq_one_letter_code
_entity_poly.pdbx_strand_id
1 'polypeptide(L)'
;MVALSHATARELGYAPPPDAEDAKRPFVEVSGRKGTGVKADDLLDTLVRSAGTEVGTRNPELGEQERLRIAEMIAIAAVRYFMVKFSRGKVIAFDLAEALSFEGESGPYIQYAVVRANNIFQKVQQRDGLDEKALLETLRDVPSGELDGANGGHELWSLVLDAARLDEIVEQVIRSLEFSVLAKYAFTLAQSFNAFYHRAPILNEERDEVRRWRAAAVIYLRNQLRTALDLMGVAVPPRM
;
A
#
# COMPACT_ATOMS: atom_id res chain seq x y z
N MET A 1 3.57 4.85 -22.50
CA MET A 1 4.42 3.75 -22.99
C MET A 1 4.88 2.96 -21.78
N VAL A 2 4.84 1.63 -21.84
CA VAL A 2 5.41 0.77 -20.80
C VAL A 2 6.64 0.08 -21.38
N ALA A 3 7.69 0.00 -20.60
CA ALA A 3 8.97 -0.63 -20.87
C ALA A 3 9.40 -1.39 -19.60
N LEU A 4 10.49 -2.14 -19.66
CA LEU A 4 11.07 -2.82 -18.50
C LEU A 4 12.36 -2.14 -18.05
N SER A 5 12.63 -2.16 -16.75
CA SER A 5 13.98 -1.94 -16.26
C SER A 5 14.92 -3.02 -16.80
N HIS A 6 16.21 -2.71 -16.92
CA HIS A 6 17.21 -3.71 -17.34
C HIS A 6 17.32 -4.90 -16.39
N ALA A 7 17.08 -4.70 -15.10
CA ALA A 7 17.03 -5.79 -14.13
C ALA A 7 15.85 -6.73 -14.43
N THR A 8 14.66 -6.17 -14.60
CA THR A 8 13.44 -6.94 -14.90
C THR A 8 13.54 -7.65 -16.25
N ALA A 9 14.07 -6.99 -17.28
CA ALA A 9 14.25 -7.61 -18.59
C ALA A 9 15.20 -8.81 -18.51
N ARG A 10 16.27 -8.75 -17.71
CA ARG A 10 17.16 -9.90 -17.48
C ARG A 10 16.46 -11.04 -16.75
N GLU A 11 15.73 -10.72 -15.68
CA GLU A 11 15.02 -11.71 -14.87
C GLU A 11 13.98 -12.47 -15.69
N LEU A 12 13.26 -11.77 -16.58
CA LEU A 12 12.24 -12.37 -17.44
C LEU A 12 12.81 -12.99 -18.73
N GLY A 13 14.12 -12.89 -18.98
CA GLY A 13 14.76 -13.45 -20.17
C GLY A 13 14.58 -12.63 -21.46
N TYR A 14 14.23 -11.34 -21.35
CA TYR A 14 14.02 -10.39 -22.45
C TYR A 14 15.13 -9.33 -22.57
N ALA A 15 16.26 -9.49 -21.90
CA ALA A 15 17.36 -8.53 -21.97
C ALA A 15 17.99 -8.50 -23.37
N PRO A 16 18.28 -7.31 -23.93
CA PRO A 16 18.99 -7.20 -25.19
C PRO A 16 20.44 -7.73 -25.05
N PRO A 17 21.05 -8.20 -26.15
CA PRO A 17 22.48 -8.51 -26.17
C PRO A 17 23.32 -7.32 -25.69
N PRO A 18 24.42 -7.52 -24.93
CA PRO A 18 25.20 -6.43 -24.34
C PRO A 18 25.76 -5.41 -25.35
N ASP A 19 25.97 -5.83 -26.59
CA ASP A 19 26.52 -5.05 -27.70
C ASP A 19 25.44 -4.38 -28.56
N ALA A 20 24.16 -4.69 -28.34
CA ALA A 20 23.06 -4.09 -29.09
C ALA A 20 22.83 -2.62 -28.70
N GLU A 21 22.45 -1.77 -29.66
CA GLU A 21 22.06 -0.36 -29.39
C GLU A 21 20.93 -0.26 -28.36
N ASP A 22 20.01 -1.23 -28.35
CA ASP A 22 18.91 -1.30 -27.39
C ASP A 22 19.40 -1.48 -25.93
N ALA A 23 20.59 -2.06 -25.70
CA ALA A 23 21.18 -2.20 -24.36
C ALA A 23 21.68 -0.87 -23.78
N LYS A 24 21.95 0.14 -24.64
CA LYS A 24 22.41 1.48 -24.22
C LYS A 24 21.27 2.40 -23.79
N ARG A 25 20.02 1.99 -24.05
CA ARG A 25 18.83 2.78 -23.72
C ARG A 25 18.57 2.75 -22.20
N PRO A 26 17.88 3.75 -21.62
CA PRO A 26 17.60 3.77 -20.18
C PRO A 26 16.67 2.65 -19.70
N PHE A 27 15.91 2.03 -20.61
CA PHE A 27 14.98 0.94 -20.36
C PHE A 27 14.88 0.04 -21.60
N VAL A 28 14.39 -1.18 -21.41
CA VAL A 28 14.15 -2.16 -22.48
C VAL A 28 12.71 -2.01 -22.97
N GLU A 29 12.54 -1.59 -24.23
CA GLU A 29 11.22 -1.47 -24.83
C GLU A 29 10.60 -2.84 -25.12
N VAL A 30 9.32 -2.97 -24.79
CA VAL A 30 8.52 -4.10 -25.25
C VAL A 30 7.95 -3.82 -26.64
N SER A 31 8.17 -4.72 -27.60
CA SER A 31 7.67 -4.57 -28.97
C SER A 31 7.12 -5.88 -29.51
N GLY A 32 5.79 -5.93 -29.66
CA GLY A 32 5.12 -7.07 -30.29
C GLY A 32 5.57 -7.28 -31.74
N ARG A 33 5.92 -6.21 -32.47
CA ARG A 33 6.40 -6.31 -33.86
C ARG A 33 7.80 -6.92 -33.99
N LYS A 34 8.65 -6.73 -32.97
CA LYS A 34 10.01 -7.29 -32.93
C LYS A 34 10.06 -8.65 -32.21
N GLY A 35 8.93 -9.16 -31.71
CA GLY A 35 8.88 -10.37 -30.89
C GLY A 35 9.44 -10.20 -29.48
N THR A 36 9.79 -8.97 -29.06
CA THR A 36 10.29 -8.63 -27.72
C THR A 36 9.14 -8.20 -26.81
N GLY A 37 8.05 -8.97 -26.79
CA GLY A 37 6.88 -8.70 -25.95
C GLY A 37 6.89 -9.58 -24.71
N VAL A 38 6.81 -8.98 -23.53
CA VAL A 38 6.64 -9.71 -22.26
C VAL A 38 5.17 -10.07 -22.09
N LYS A 39 4.87 -11.35 -21.88
CA LYS A 39 3.50 -11.77 -21.56
C LYS A 39 3.14 -11.33 -20.15
N ALA A 40 1.93 -10.81 -19.99
CA ALA A 40 1.42 -10.43 -18.68
C ALA A 40 1.39 -11.63 -17.71
N ASP A 41 1.06 -12.81 -18.22
CA ASP A 41 1.03 -14.05 -17.44
C ASP A 41 2.43 -14.39 -16.89
N ASP A 42 3.47 -14.39 -17.74
CA ASP A 42 4.84 -14.66 -17.30
C ASP A 42 5.32 -13.66 -16.23
N LEU A 43 4.95 -12.38 -16.38
CA LEU A 43 5.27 -11.33 -15.41
C LEU A 43 4.55 -11.59 -14.07
N LEU A 44 3.25 -11.90 -14.11
CA LEU A 44 2.45 -12.18 -12.93
C LEU A 44 2.96 -13.44 -12.22
N ASP A 45 3.23 -14.52 -12.95
CA ASP A 45 3.79 -15.76 -12.39
C ASP A 45 5.13 -15.50 -11.68
N THR A 46 5.97 -14.63 -12.25
CA THR A 46 7.25 -14.25 -11.64
C THR A 46 7.01 -13.46 -10.35
N LEU A 47 6.10 -12.48 -10.37
CA LEU A 47 5.76 -11.68 -9.20
C LEU A 47 5.13 -12.54 -8.08
N VAL A 48 4.23 -13.47 -8.41
CA VAL A 48 3.61 -14.38 -7.45
C VAL A 48 4.65 -15.28 -6.81
N ARG A 49 5.60 -15.81 -7.58
CA ARG A 49 6.70 -16.64 -7.06
C ARG A 49 7.60 -15.85 -6.11
N SER A 50 7.97 -14.63 -6.48
CA SER A 50 8.81 -13.74 -5.67
C SER A 50 8.10 -13.29 -4.39
N ALA A 51 6.83 -12.85 -4.50
CA ALA A 51 5.99 -12.52 -3.34
C ALA A 51 5.78 -13.73 -2.43
N GLY A 52 5.56 -14.92 -3.01
CA GLY A 52 5.42 -16.16 -2.26
C GLY A 52 6.66 -16.46 -1.44
N THR A 53 7.86 -16.29 -2.00
CA THR A 53 9.14 -16.44 -1.29
C THR A 53 9.20 -15.52 -0.06
N GLU A 54 8.90 -14.25 -0.23
CA GLU A 54 8.92 -13.25 0.86
C GLU A 54 7.87 -13.56 1.95
N VAL A 55 6.64 -13.87 1.56
CA VAL A 55 5.54 -14.21 2.51
C VAL A 55 5.92 -15.42 3.36
N GLY A 56 6.49 -16.46 2.74
CA GLY A 56 6.90 -17.67 3.45
C GLY A 56 8.06 -17.45 4.43
N THR A 57 8.96 -16.51 4.13
CA THR A 57 10.03 -16.12 5.05
C THR A 57 9.48 -15.38 6.27
N ARG A 58 8.48 -14.50 6.08
CA ARG A 58 7.87 -13.70 7.15
C ARG A 58 6.86 -14.47 8.00
N ASN A 59 6.17 -15.44 7.41
CA ASN A 59 5.08 -16.19 8.04
C ASN A 59 5.28 -17.70 7.80
N PRO A 60 6.31 -18.32 8.42
CA PRO A 60 6.66 -19.72 8.18
C PRO A 60 5.57 -20.72 8.61
N GLU A 61 4.61 -20.28 9.42
CA GLU A 61 3.49 -21.08 9.90
C GLU A 61 2.34 -21.22 8.88
N LEU A 62 2.38 -20.48 7.76
CA LEU A 62 1.32 -20.53 6.75
C LEU A 62 1.39 -21.81 5.91
N GLY A 63 0.22 -22.42 5.70
CA GLY A 63 0.05 -23.47 4.71
C GLY A 63 0.25 -22.94 3.29
N GLU A 64 0.65 -23.84 2.39
CA GLU A 64 1.00 -23.52 1.00
C GLU A 64 -0.11 -22.77 0.24
N GLN A 65 -1.37 -23.19 0.40
CA GLN A 65 -2.51 -22.57 -0.28
C GLN A 65 -2.75 -21.12 0.19
N GLU A 66 -2.66 -20.86 1.49
CA GLU A 66 -2.85 -19.50 2.02
C GLU A 66 -1.67 -18.60 1.65
N ARG A 67 -0.45 -19.15 1.67
CA ARG A 67 0.75 -18.45 1.19
C ARG A 67 0.61 -18.04 -0.27
N LEU A 68 0.15 -18.94 -1.15
CA LEU A 68 -0.07 -18.65 -2.56
C LEU A 68 -1.14 -17.56 -2.74
N ARG A 69 -2.26 -17.66 -2.01
CA ARG A 69 -3.32 -16.65 -2.06
C ARG A 69 -2.84 -15.26 -1.65
N ILE A 70 -2.05 -15.16 -0.57
CA ILE A 70 -1.47 -13.87 -0.14
C ILE A 70 -0.47 -13.37 -1.18
N ALA A 71 0.38 -14.25 -1.73
CA ALA A 71 1.34 -13.89 -2.77
C ALA A 71 0.67 -13.32 -4.03
N GLU A 72 -0.44 -13.92 -4.47
CA GLU A 72 -1.26 -13.41 -5.57
C GLU A 72 -1.79 -12.00 -5.29
N MET A 73 -2.33 -11.76 -4.09
CA MET A 73 -2.83 -10.43 -3.70
C MET A 73 -1.71 -9.38 -3.69
N ILE A 74 -0.50 -9.75 -3.27
CA ILE A 74 0.69 -8.87 -3.26
C ILE A 74 1.18 -8.60 -4.68
N ALA A 75 1.26 -9.64 -5.52
CA ALA A 75 1.68 -9.51 -6.91
C ALA A 75 0.73 -8.61 -7.73
N ILE A 76 -0.58 -8.80 -7.56
CA ILE A 76 -1.60 -7.95 -8.21
C ILE A 76 -1.47 -6.51 -7.73
N ALA A 77 -1.28 -6.30 -6.42
CA ALA A 77 -1.06 -4.96 -5.86
C ALA A 77 0.19 -4.28 -6.45
N ALA A 78 1.28 -5.03 -6.54
CA ALA A 78 2.55 -4.57 -7.12
C ALA A 78 2.35 -4.08 -8.56
N VAL A 79 1.74 -4.90 -9.44
CA VAL A 79 1.49 -4.50 -10.83
C VAL A 79 0.55 -3.30 -10.90
N ARG A 80 -0.63 -3.41 -10.28
CA ARG A 80 -1.69 -2.41 -10.45
C ARG A 80 -1.25 -1.05 -9.93
N TYR A 81 -0.69 -1.00 -8.72
CA TYR A 81 -0.17 0.24 -8.14
C TYR A 81 0.95 0.83 -9.00
N PHE A 82 1.92 0.02 -9.44
CA PHE A 82 3.02 0.50 -10.26
C PHE A 82 2.54 1.08 -11.60
N MET A 83 1.49 0.51 -12.20
CA MET A 83 0.92 1.05 -13.44
C MET A 83 0.21 2.38 -13.23
N VAL A 84 -0.47 2.59 -12.10
CA VAL A 84 -1.28 3.80 -11.87
C VAL A 84 -0.53 4.93 -11.19
N LYS A 85 0.62 4.67 -10.53
CA LYS A 85 1.37 5.70 -9.79
C LYS A 85 2.03 6.77 -10.68
N PHE A 86 2.18 6.51 -11.98
CA PHE A 86 2.78 7.47 -12.92
C PHE A 86 1.71 8.28 -13.65
N SER A 87 1.99 9.56 -13.89
CA SER A 87 1.13 10.39 -14.73
C SER A 87 1.04 9.84 -16.16
N ARG A 88 -0.10 10.01 -16.81
CA ARG A 88 -0.42 9.38 -18.11
C ARG A 88 0.60 9.62 -19.23
N GLY A 89 1.26 10.78 -19.21
CA GLY A 89 2.27 11.17 -20.20
C GLY A 89 3.68 10.61 -19.95
N LYS A 90 3.92 9.94 -18.82
CA LYS A 90 5.24 9.41 -18.46
C LYS A 90 5.46 8.03 -19.07
N VAL A 91 6.72 7.73 -19.39
CA VAL A 91 7.15 6.37 -19.71
C VAL A 91 7.27 5.61 -18.41
N ILE A 92 6.68 4.42 -18.35
CA ILE A 92 6.80 3.52 -17.22
C ILE A 92 7.91 2.53 -17.53
N ALA A 93 9.00 2.56 -16.79
CA ALA A 93 9.99 1.48 -16.78
C ALA A 93 9.65 0.57 -15.61
N PHE A 94 8.93 -0.52 -15.88
CA PHE A 94 8.51 -1.46 -14.84
C PHE A 94 9.71 -2.16 -14.24
N ASP A 95 9.85 -2.04 -12.92
CA ASP A 95 10.88 -2.69 -12.14
C ASP A 95 10.26 -3.66 -11.13
N LEU A 96 10.60 -4.95 -11.24
CA LEU A 96 10.01 -6.02 -10.43
C LEU A 96 10.34 -5.85 -8.94
N ALA A 97 11.58 -5.50 -8.63
CA ALA A 97 12.04 -5.32 -7.25
C ALA A 97 11.38 -4.09 -6.61
N GLU A 98 11.29 -2.98 -7.34
CA GLU A 98 10.57 -1.78 -6.88
C GLU A 98 9.07 -2.05 -6.69
N ALA A 99 8.44 -2.78 -7.63
CA ALA A 99 7.02 -3.08 -7.55
C ALA A 99 6.65 -3.96 -6.34
N LEU A 100 7.50 -4.93 -6.01
CA LEU A 100 7.31 -5.83 -4.86
C LEU A 100 7.85 -5.28 -3.53
N SER A 101 8.55 -4.14 -3.54
CA SER A 101 9.21 -3.62 -2.36
C SER A 101 8.22 -3.34 -1.23
N PHE A 102 8.56 -3.75 0.00
CA PHE A 102 7.83 -3.36 1.21
C PHE A 102 8.31 -2.02 1.77
N GLU A 103 9.24 -1.37 1.08
CA GLU A 103 9.79 -0.06 1.40
C GLU A 103 9.66 0.86 0.16
N GLY A 104 9.28 2.11 0.37
CA GLY A 104 9.08 3.06 -0.73
C GLY A 104 7.72 2.95 -1.42
N GLU A 105 7.61 3.58 -2.59
CA GLU A 105 6.33 3.87 -3.26
C GLU A 105 5.81 2.66 -4.06
N SER A 106 5.17 1.72 -3.36
CA SER A 106 4.64 0.47 -3.90
C SER A 106 3.23 0.11 -3.38
N GLY A 107 2.54 -0.79 -4.09
CA GLY A 107 1.26 -1.35 -3.64
C GLY A 107 1.37 -2.20 -2.36
N PRO A 108 2.36 -3.12 -2.28
CA PRO A 108 2.61 -3.91 -1.07
C PRO A 108 2.88 -3.06 0.19
N TYR A 109 3.54 -1.91 0.06
CA TYR A 109 3.74 -0.97 1.17
C TYR A 109 2.41 -0.50 1.77
N ILE A 110 1.46 -0.13 0.91
CA ILE A 110 0.14 0.38 1.33
C ILE A 110 -0.70 -0.77 1.89
N GLN A 111 -0.68 -1.96 1.27
CA GLN A 111 -1.33 -3.15 1.84
C GLN A 111 -0.82 -3.44 3.25
N TYR A 112 0.50 -3.40 3.45
CA TYR A 112 1.12 -3.63 4.74
C TYR A 112 0.68 -2.61 5.80
N ALA A 113 0.52 -1.33 5.43
CA ALA A 113 -0.04 -0.31 6.31
C ALA A 113 -1.48 -0.66 6.76
N VAL A 114 -2.33 -1.17 5.85
CA VAL A 114 -3.69 -1.61 6.19
C VAL A 114 -3.68 -2.85 7.10
N VAL A 115 -2.83 -3.85 6.80
CA VAL A 115 -2.65 -5.05 7.65
C VAL A 115 -2.17 -4.68 9.04
N ARG A 116 -1.22 -3.75 9.15
CA ARG A 116 -0.75 -3.20 10.42
C ARG A 116 -1.88 -2.55 11.21
N ALA A 117 -2.69 -1.71 10.57
CA ALA A 117 -3.84 -1.08 11.20
C ALA A 117 -4.86 -2.11 11.72
N ASN A 118 -5.13 -3.17 10.94
CA ASN A 118 -5.96 -4.30 11.40
C ASN A 118 -5.39 -4.96 12.66
N ASN A 119 -4.10 -5.26 12.66
CA ASN A 119 -3.43 -5.91 13.80
C ASN A 119 -3.42 -5.02 15.05
N ILE A 120 -3.24 -3.70 14.90
CA ILE A 120 -3.34 -2.74 16.01
C ILE A 120 -4.74 -2.78 16.60
N PHE A 121 -5.77 -2.70 15.77
CA PHE A 121 -7.15 -2.72 16.24
C PHE A 121 -7.49 -4.03 16.94
N GLN A 122 -7.10 -5.18 16.38
CA GLN A 122 -7.30 -6.48 17.02
C GLN A 122 -6.69 -6.55 18.43
N LYS A 123 -5.49 -5.99 18.62
CA LYS A 123 -4.84 -5.94 19.94
C LYS A 123 -5.55 -4.98 20.91
N VAL A 124 -6.03 -3.84 20.42
CA VAL A 124 -6.85 -2.92 21.22
C VAL A 124 -8.15 -3.59 21.65
N GLN A 125 -8.84 -4.28 20.73
CA GLN A 125 -10.06 -5.04 21.02
C GLN A 125 -9.81 -6.14 22.06
N GLN A 126 -8.70 -6.88 21.95
CA GLN A 126 -8.34 -7.91 22.94
C GLN A 126 -8.06 -7.33 24.33
N ARG A 127 -7.48 -6.13 24.40
CA ARG A 127 -7.17 -5.44 25.66
C ARG A 127 -8.43 -4.85 26.30
N ASP A 128 -9.20 -4.10 25.53
CA ASP A 128 -10.28 -3.24 26.04
C ASP A 128 -11.66 -3.93 25.94
N GLY A 129 -11.78 -5.04 25.22
CA GLY A 129 -13.04 -5.78 25.03
C GLY A 129 -14.06 -5.08 24.13
N LEU A 130 -13.66 -4.02 23.43
CA LEU A 130 -14.53 -3.20 22.58
C LEU A 130 -14.30 -3.54 21.10
N ASP A 131 -15.39 -3.85 20.38
CA ASP A 131 -15.36 -3.90 18.92
C ASP A 131 -15.32 -2.48 18.32
N GLU A 132 -15.18 -2.38 16.99
CA GLU A 132 -15.02 -1.09 16.32
C GLU A 132 -16.19 -0.15 16.57
N LYS A 133 -17.41 -0.69 16.54
CA LYS A 133 -18.63 0.09 16.72
C LYS A 133 -18.71 0.62 18.14
N ALA A 134 -18.52 -0.25 19.14
CA ALA A 134 -18.55 0.12 20.54
C ALA A 134 -17.47 1.17 20.86
N LEU A 135 -16.25 1.00 20.33
CA LEU A 135 -15.18 1.98 20.51
C LEU A 135 -15.57 3.35 19.97
N LEU A 136 -16.11 3.42 18.75
CA LEU A 136 -16.54 4.68 18.12
C LEU A 136 -17.71 5.34 18.87
N GLU A 137 -18.66 4.55 19.37
CA GLU A 137 -19.78 5.06 20.17
C GLU A 137 -19.30 5.76 21.46
N THR A 138 -18.22 5.25 22.05
CA THR A 138 -17.69 5.82 23.30
C THR A 138 -17.06 7.20 23.12
N LEU A 139 -16.64 7.59 21.90
CA LEU A 139 -15.93 8.85 21.66
C LEU A 139 -16.75 10.10 22.02
N ARG A 140 -18.09 9.98 22.06
CA ARG A 140 -18.99 11.09 22.44
C ARG A 140 -18.72 11.61 23.85
N ASP A 141 -18.29 10.72 24.73
CA ASP A 141 -18.07 11.00 26.16
C ASP A 141 -16.57 11.15 26.50
N VAL A 142 -15.69 11.05 25.50
CA VAL A 142 -14.23 11.11 25.67
C VAL A 142 -13.73 12.54 25.37
N PRO A 143 -12.97 13.17 26.27
CA PRO A 143 -12.37 14.49 26.01
C PRO A 143 -11.56 14.51 24.71
N SER A 144 -11.76 15.51 23.86
CA SER A 144 -11.14 15.60 22.53
C SER A 144 -9.67 16.05 22.52
N GLY A 145 -9.03 16.18 23.68
CA GLY A 145 -7.70 16.81 23.82
C GLY A 145 -6.58 16.15 23.01
N GLU A 146 -6.69 14.85 22.74
CA GLU A 146 -5.76 14.13 21.85
C GLU A 146 -6.04 14.41 20.36
N LEU A 147 -7.30 14.66 20.00
CA LEU A 147 -7.69 14.97 18.63
C LEU A 147 -7.49 16.45 18.30
N ASP A 148 -7.92 17.39 19.14
CA ASP A 148 -7.87 18.83 18.86
C ASP A 148 -6.50 19.48 19.15
N GLY A 149 -5.59 18.73 19.80
CA GLY A 149 -4.25 19.17 20.13
C GLY A 149 -4.14 20.00 21.40
N ALA A 150 -5.18 20.03 22.25
CA ALA A 150 -5.09 20.64 23.58
C ALA A 150 -3.96 20.04 24.45
N ASN A 151 -3.51 18.82 24.12
CA ASN A 151 -2.35 18.17 24.74
C ASN A 151 -0.99 18.56 24.13
N GLY A 152 -0.93 19.57 23.26
CA GLY A 152 0.29 20.09 22.64
C GLY A 152 0.74 19.38 21.36
N GLY A 153 -0.09 18.51 20.78
CA GLY A 153 0.22 17.77 19.55
C GLY A 153 -0.94 17.79 18.55
N HIS A 154 -0.69 18.25 17.31
CA HIS A 154 -1.66 18.22 16.21
C HIS A 154 -1.43 17.07 15.23
N GLU A 155 -0.57 16.11 15.58
CA GLU A 155 -0.19 15.01 14.69
C GLU A 155 -1.38 14.11 14.36
N LEU A 156 -2.22 13.78 15.35
CA LEU A 156 -3.42 12.98 15.14
C LEU A 156 -4.46 13.70 14.27
N TRP A 157 -4.71 14.99 14.54
CA TRP A 157 -5.62 15.80 13.73
C TRP A 157 -5.19 15.86 12.28
N SER A 158 -3.91 16.16 12.04
CA SER A 158 -3.35 16.27 10.70
C SER A 158 -3.54 14.96 9.93
N LEU A 159 -3.31 13.84 10.60
CA LEU A 159 -3.47 12.51 10.02
C LEU A 159 -4.94 12.19 9.68
N VAL A 160 -5.88 12.53 10.56
CA VAL A 160 -7.32 12.37 10.29
C VAL A 160 -7.78 13.30 9.16
N LEU A 161 -7.29 14.54 9.13
CA LEU A 161 -7.61 15.51 8.09
C LEU A 161 -7.10 15.02 6.73
N ASP A 162 -5.85 14.55 6.66
CA ASP A 162 -5.30 13.95 5.44
C ASP A 162 -6.14 12.76 4.99
N ALA A 163 -6.53 11.88 5.91
CA ALA A 163 -7.41 10.74 5.59
C ALA A 163 -8.78 11.20 5.04
N ALA A 164 -9.35 12.29 5.57
CA ALA A 164 -10.65 12.80 5.13
C ALA A 164 -10.69 13.37 3.71
N ARG A 165 -9.52 13.57 3.08
CA ARG A 165 -9.43 14.13 1.72
C ARG A 165 -9.72 13.12 0.60
N LEU A 166 -10.03 11.86 0.91
CA LEU A 166 -10.26 10.85 -0.13
C LEU A 166 -11.30 11.30 -1.17
N ASP A 167 -12.43 11.86 -0.72
CA ASP A 167 -13.50 12.31 -1.63
C ASP A 167 -13.02 13.43 -2.56
N GLU A 168 -12.29 14.42 -2.04
CA GLU A 168 -11.66 15.51 -2.82
C GLU A 168 -10.70 14.93 -3.89
N ILE A 169 -9.88 13.96 -3.49
CA ILE A 169 -8.91 13.30 -4.37
C ILE A 169 -9.63 12.50 -5.47
N VAL A 170 -10.68 11.77 -5.13
CA VAL A 170 -11.49 11.01 -6.10
C VAL A 170 -12.14 11.95 -7.10
N GLU A 171 -12.73 13.06 -6.65
CA GLU A 171 -13.27 14.07 -7.56
C GLU A 171 -12.19 14.66 -8.48
N GLN A 172 -10.99 14.91 -7.96
CA GLN A 172 -9.86 15.36 -8.77
C GLN A 172 -9.49 14.32 -9.83
N VAL A 173 -9.44 13.03 -9.48
CA VAL A 173 -9.18 11.94 -10.44
C VAL A 173 -10.25 11.89 -11.52
N ILE A 174 -11.53 12.03 -11.15
CA ILE A 174 -12.65 12.04 -12.12
C ILE A 174 -12.52 13.22 -13.09
N ARG A 175 -12.24 14.43 -12.59
CA ARG A 175 -12.12 15.64 -13.42
C ARG A 175 -10.91 15.62 -14.35
N SER A 176 -9.77 15.13 -13.85
CA SER A 176 -8.49 15.17 -14.58
C SER A 176 -8.21 13.90 -15.38
N LEU A 177 -8.91 12.80 -15.07
CA LEU A 177 -8.60 11.45 -15.53
C LEU A 177 -7.14 11.06 -15.22
N GLU A 178 -6.61 11.50 -14.08
CA GLU A 178 -5.23 11.27 -13.65
C GLU A 178 -5.18 10.43 -12.36
N PHE A 179 -5.07 9.11 -12.52
CA PHE A 179 -5.12 8.14 -11.43
C PHE A 179 -3.90 8.20 -10.50
N SER A 180 -2.77 8.75 -10.97
CA SER A 180 -1.56 8.91 -10.14
C SER A 180 -1.77 9.80 -8.92
N VAL A 181 -2.77 10.68 -8.95
CA VAL A 181 -3.17 11.49 -7.80
C VAL A 181 -3.69 10.60 -6.66
N LEU A 182 -4.55 9.62 -6.95
CA LEU A 182 -5.08 8.68 -5.95
C LEU A 182 -3.98 7.78 -5.40
N ALA A 183 -3.11 7.28 -6.27
CA ALA A 183 -1.96 6.46 -5.87
C ALA A 183 -1.05 7.23 -4.89
N LYS A 184 -0.75 8.50 -5.22
CA LYS A 184 0.10 9.34 -4.37
C LYS A 184 -0.55 9.65 -3.03
N TYR A 185 -1.85 9.97 -3.03
CA TYR A 185 -2.62 10.13 -1.79
C TYR A 185 -2.52 8.89 -0.89
N ALA A 186 -2.80 7.70 -1.44
CA ALA A 186 -2.79 6.47 -0.66
C ALA A 186 -1.40 6.17 -0.08
N PHE A 187 -0.35 6.40 -0.86
CA PHE A 187 1.03 6.23 -0.40
C PHE A 187 1.42 7.24 0.68
N THR A 188 1.14 8.53 0.48
CA THR A 188 1.43 9.57 1.47
C THR A 188 0.67 9.34 2.77
N LEU A 189 -0.61 8.95 2.70
CA LEU A 189 -1.39 8.60 3.90
C LEU A 189 -0.80 7.39 4.63
N ALA A 190 -0.40 6.35 3.91
CA ALA A 190 0.27 5.19 4.49
C ALA A 190 1.62 5.55 5.15
N GLN A 191 2.40 6.45 4.54
CA GLN A 191 3.63 6.96 5.14
C GLN A 191 3.37 7.75 6.43
N SER A 192 2.41 8.69 6.40
CA SER A 192 2.03 9.49 7.56
C SER A 192 1.53 8.61 8.71
N PHE A 193 0.73 7.58 8.40
CA PHE A 193 0.28 6.59 9.37
C PHE A 193 1.43 5.82 10.00
N ASN A 194 2.35 5.31 9.17
CA ASN A 194 3.50 4.56 9.67
C ASN A 194 4.40 5.44 10.55
N ALA A 195 4.63 6.69 10.15
CA ALA A 195 5.38 7.66 10.94
C ALA A 195 4.70 7.95 12.29
N PHE A 196 3.38 8.16 12.29
CA PHE A 196 2.59 8.36 13.50
C PHE A 196 2.69 7.15 14.44
N TYR A 197 2.52 5.93 13.92
CA TYR A 197 2.61 4.70 14.71
C TYR A 197 3.97 4.54 15.41
N HIS A 198 5.06 4.98 14.78
CA HIS A 198 6.39 4.92 15.40
C HIS A 198 6.60 5.94 16.53
N ARG A 199 5.89 7.08 16.50
CA ARG A 199 6.03 8.16 17.49
C ARG A 199 5.01 8.07 18.63
N ALA A 200 3.80 7.63 18.32
CA ALA A 200 2.66 7.65 19.23
C ALA A 200 2.22 6.21 19.56
N PRO A 201 2.55 5.69 20.76
CA PRO A 201 2.06 4.39 21.21
C PRO A 201 0.53 4.36 21.23
N ILE A 202 -0.06 3.29 20.70
CA ILE A 202 -1.51 3.11 20.71
C ILE A 202 -1.86 2.06 21.75
N LEU A 203 -1.38 0.83 21.54
CA LEU A 203 -1.72 -0.31 22.40
C LEU A 203 -1.23 -0.13 23.84
N ASN A 204 -0.08 0.51 24.06
CA ASN A 204 0.53 0.68 25.38
C ASN A 204 0.23 2.04 26.02
N GLU A 205 -0.63 2.85 25.42
CA GLU A 205 -1.05 4.11 26.03
C GLU A 205 -1.94 3.81 27.24
N GLU A 206 -1.58 4.37 28.39
CA GLU A 206 -2.26 4.15 29.66
C GLU A 206 -3.49 5.04 29.79
N ARG A 207 -3.43 6.27 29.27
CA ARG A 207 -4.55 7.21 29.25
C ARG A 207 -5.64 6.69 28.32
N ASP A 208 -6.78 6.37 28.91
CA ASP A 208 -7.88 5.74 28.19
C ASP A 208 -8.45 6.65 27.11
N GLU A 209 -8.59 7.94 27.40
CA GLU A 209 -9.07 8.94 26.43
C GLU A 209 -8.17 9.04 25.20
N VAL A 210 -6.85 9.06 25.42
CA VAL A 210 -5.85 9.14 24.35
C VAL A 210 -5.87 7.88 23.49
N ARG A 211 -5.87 6.70 24.14
CA ARG A 211 -5.88 5.42 23.44
C ARG A 211 -7.11 5.27 22.54
N ARG A 212 -8.30 5.66 23.03
CA ARG A 212 -9.55 5.58 22.26
C ARG A 212 -9.51 6.48 21.02
N TRP A 213 -9.04 7.73 21.14
CA TRP A 213 -8.91 8.63 19.99
C TRP A 213 -7.91 8.10 18.96
N ARG A 214 -6.75 7.61 19.41
CA ARG A 214 -5.75 7.02 18.49
C ARG A 214 -6.28 5.77 17.79
N ALA A 215 -6.96 4.88 18.51
CA ALA A 215 -7.57 3.68 17.95
C ALA A 215 -8.66 4.02 16.93
N ALA A 216 -9.52 5.01 17.24
CA ALA A 216 -10.53 5.49 16.31
C ALA A 216 -9.93 6.07 15.02
N ALA A 217 -8.86 6.86 15.14
CA ALA A 217 -8.14 7.36 13.98
C ALA A 217 -7.57 6.21 13.13
N VAL A 218 -6.97 5.18 13.74
CA VAL A 218 -6.46 4.00 13.02
C VAL A 218 -7.57 3.31 12.23
N ILE A 219 -8.76 3.13 12.81
CA ILE A 219 -9.93 2.57 12.13
C ILE A 219 -10.30 3.43 10.92
N TYR A 220 -10.40 4.75 11.11
CA TYR A 220 -10.75 5.68 10.05
C TYR A 220 -9.74 5.64 8.90
N LEU A 221 -8.46 5.80 9.21
CA LEU A 221 -7.36 5.74 8.25
C LEU A 221 -7.34 4.45 7.46
N ARG A 222 -7.48 3.32 8.16
CA ARG A 222 -7.53 2.00 7.55
C ARG A 222 -8.66 1.94 6.53
N ASN A 223 -9.84 2.45 6.86
CA ASN A 223 -10.98 2.44 5.96
C ASN A 223 -10.72 3.30 4.71
N GLN A 224 -10.11 4.49 4.87
CA GLN A 224 -9.73 5.33 3.73
C GLN A 224 -8.70 4.66 2.82
N LEU A 225 -7.65 4.06 3.39
CA LEU A 225 -6.65 3.30 2.63
C LEU A 225 -7.26 2.08 1.92
N ARG A 226 -8.17 1.36 2.56
CA ARG A 226 -8.89 0.23 1.94
C ARG A 226 -9.72 0.69 0.76
N THR A 227 -10.47 1.77 0.89
CA THR A 227 -11.25 2.33 -0.22
C THR A 227 -10.35 2.80 -1.35
N ALA A 228 -9.24 3.49 -1.05
CA ALA A 228 -8.28 3.93 -2.06
C ALA A 228 -7.66 2.74 -2.82
N LEU A 229 -7.29 1.67 -2.13
CA LEU A 229 -6.79 0.43 -2.75
C LEU A 229 -7.86 -0.25 -3.60
N ASP A 230 -9.10 -0.34 -3.12
CA ASP A 230 -10.22 -0.94 -3.86
C ASP A 230 -10.53 -0.19 -5.15
N LEU A 231 -10.52 1.16 -5.11
CA LEU A 231 -10.64 2.01 -6.29
C LEU A 231 -9.51 1.80 -7.31
N MET A 232 -8.32 1.41 -6.85
CA MET A 232 -7.21 1.00 -7.71
C MET A 232 -7.32 -0.46 -8.17
N GLY A 233 -8.31 -1.22 -7.71
CA GLY A 233 -8.51 -2.66 -7.96
C GLY A 233 -7.50 -3.53 -7.22
N VAL A 234 -7.02 -3.06 -6.06
CA VAL A 234 -6.03 -3.74 -5.22
C VAL A 234 -6.71 -4.31 -3.98
N ALA A 235 -6.74 -5.63 -3.87
CA ALA A 235 -7.24 -6.30 -2.68
C ALA A 235 -6.21 -6.21 -1.53
N VAL A 236 -6.66 -6.31 -0.27
CA VAL A 236 -5.78 -6.31 0.91
C VAL A 236 -5.76 -7.71 1.55
N PRO A 237 -4.59 -8.36 1.69
CA PRO A 237 -4.51 -9.66 2.36
C PRO A 237 -4.84 -9.53 3.86
N PRO A 238 -5.29 -10.61 4.52
CA PRO A 238 -5.60 -10.56 5.95
C PRO A 238 -4.34 -10.42 6.82
N ARG A 239 -3.16 -10.82 6.30
CA ARG A 239 -1.84 -10.77 6.94
C ARG A 239 -0.75 -10.69 5.86
N MET A 240 0.41 -10.15 6.21
CA MET A 240 1.61 -10.00 5.38
C MET A 240 2.86 -10.14 6.23
#